data_AF-A0A2U3GUQ4-F1
#
_entry.id   AF-A0A2U3GUQ4-F1
#
_cell.length_a   1.000
_cell.length_b   1.000
_cell.length_c   1.000
_cell.angle_alpha   90.00
_cell.angle_beta   90.00
_cell.angle_gamma   90.00
#
_symmetry.space_group_name_H-M   'P 1'
#
loop_
_entity.id
_entity.type
_entity.pdbx_description
1 polymer ?
#
loop_
_entity_poly.entity_id
_entity_poly.type
_entity_poly.pdbx_seq_one_letter_code
_entity_poly.pdbx_strand_id
1 'polypeptide(L)' 'MSADRLRFRTGPRTDVRFGGSPRTRSVTSSTRTNLPGPVDVGVTYRNAQVRYRLANTLDAEDLSPGGT' A
#
# COMPACT_ATOMS: atom_id res chain seq x y z
N MET A 1 -9.44 2.56 -3.41
CA MET A 1 -9.73 2.98 -4.80
C MET A 1 -10.63 1.93 -5.44
N SER A 2 -11.63 2.36 -6.23
CA SER A 2 -12.49 1.47 -7.03
C SER A 2 -12.77 2.09 -8.40
N ALA A 3 -13.03 1.25 -9.40
CA ALA A 3 -13.43 1.65 -10.74
C ALA A 3 -14.30 0.58 -11.40
N ASP A 4 -15.38 0.99 -12.06
CA ASP A 4 -16.26 0.07 -12.80
C ASP A 4 -15.58 -0.47 -14.06
N ARG A 5 -14.71 0.34 -14.68
CA ARG A 5 -13.89 -0.03 -15.83
C ARG A 5 -12.49 0.59 -15.73
N LEU A 6 -11.45 -0.24 -15.77
CA LEU A 6 -10.05 0.19 -15.69
C LEU A 6 -9.24 -0.43 -16.83
N ARG A 7 -8.47 0.38 -17.55
CA ARG A 7 -7.57 -0.07 -18.62
C ARG A 7 -6.23 0.64 -18.52
N PHE A 8 -5.15 -0.11 -18.44
CA PHE A 8 -3.80 0.43 -18.45
C PHE A 8 -3.32 0.59 -19.88
N ARG A 9 -3.01 1.83 -20.28
CA ARG A 9 -2.44 2.12 -21.61
C ARG A 9 -0.95 1.77 -21.68
N THR A 10 -0.26 1.85 -20.55
CA THR A 10 1.14 1.48 -20.37
C THR A 10 1.26 0.71 -19.06
N GLY A 11 2.27 -0.16 -18.95
CA GLY A 11 2.55 -0.88 -17.71
C GLY A 11 2.81 0.12 -16.57
N PRO A 12 2.15 -0.03 -15.40
CA PRO A 12 2.41 0.84 -14.27
C PRO A 12 3.83 0.62 -13.76
N ARG A 13 4.59 1.71 -13.57
CA ARG A 13 5.90 1.66 -12.91
C ARG A 13 5.66 1.65 -11.40
N THR A 14 5.94 0.53 -10.75
CA THR A 14 5.79 0.39 -9.30
C THR A 14 7.16 0.37 -8.65
N ASP A 15 7.58 1.49 -8.07
CA ASP A 15 8.68 1.57 -7.10
C ASP A 15 8.06 2.07 -5.78
N VAL A 16 8.21 1.30 -4.70
CA VAL A 16 7.72 1.70 -3.37
C VAL A 16 8.92 1.66 -2.43
N ARG A 17 9.36 2.83 -1.98
CA ARG A 17 10.45 2.97 -1.00
C ARG A 17 9.86 3.36 0.34
N PHE A 18 10.14 2.56 1.35
CA PHE A 18 9.85 2.90 2.75
C PHE A 18 11.14 3.40 3.40
N GLY A 19 11.17 4.69 3.75
CA GLY A 19 12.17 5.22 4.68
C GLY A 19 11.74 4.87 6.10
N GLY A 20 12.16 3.71 6.61
CA GLY A 20 11.91 3.32 8.00
C GLY A 20 13.08 3.74 8.90
N SER A 21 12.79 4.52 9.94
CA SER A 21 13.68 4.62 11.10
C SER A 21 13.63 3.29 11.88
N PRO A 22 14.74 2.77 12.45
CA PRO A 22 14.79 1.45 13.09
C PRO A 22 13.80 1.23 14.25
N ARG A 23 13.17 2.29 14.76
CA ARG A 23 12.30 2.31 15.95
C ARG A 23 10.79 2.37 15.66
N THR A 24 10.37 2.25 14.40
CA THR A 24 8.93 2.25 14.04
C THR A 24 8.64 1.12 13.07
N ARG A 25 7.81 0.16 13.49
CA ARG A 25 7.37 -0.92 12.59
C ARG A 25 6.22 -0.39 11.74
N SER A 26 6.52 -0.09 10.47
CA SER A 26 5.52 0.31 9.47
C SER A 26 5.15 -0.91 8.62
N VAL A 27 3.91 -1.37 8.71
CA VAL A 27 3.35 -2.42 7.86
C VAL A 27 2.49 -1.78 6.78
N THR A 28 2.88 -2.01 5.53
CA THR A 28 2.04 -1.71 4.38
C THR A 28 1.51 -2.99 3.77
N SER A 29 0.21 -3.04 3.51
CA SER A 29 -0.39 -4.12 2.73
C SER A 29 -1.43 -3.61 1.75
N SER A 30 -1.67 -4.37 0.68
CA SER A 30 -2.73 -4.09 -0.27
C SER A 30 -3.50 -5.35 -0.63
N THR A 31 -4.81 -5.23 -0.80
CA THR A 31 -5.68 -6.29 -1.30
C THR A 31 -6.33 -5.81 -2.58
N ARG A 32 -6.35 -6.69 -3.59
CA ARG A 32 -6.91 -6.40 -4.91
C ARG A 32 -8.11 -7.30 -5.18
N THR A 33 -9.13 -6.75 -5.83
CA THR A 33 -10.31 -7.48 -6.29
C THR A 33 -10.51 -7.18 -7.77
N ASN A 34 -10.71 -8.23 -8.57
CA ASN A 34 -10.82 -8.18 -10.03
C ASN A 34 -9.66 -7.45 -10.74
N LEU A 35 -8.49 -7.46 -10.10
CA LEU A 35 -7.30 -6.81 -10.61
C LEU A 35 -6.08 -7.65 -10.22
N PRO A 36 -5.46 -8.37 -11.16
CA PRO A 36 -4.30 -9.18 -10.86
C PRO A 36 -3.07 -8.31 -10.53
N GLY A 37 -2.07 -8.94 -9.93
CA GLY A 37 -0.71 -8.43 -9.93
C GLY A 37 0.19 -9.47 -10.58
N PRO A 38 0.99 -9.13 -11.61
CA PRO A 38 0.97 -7.89 -12.40
C PRO A 38 -0.31 -7.71 -13.26
N VAL A 39 -0.47 -6.54 -13.90
CA VAL A 39 -1.58 -6.23 -14.82
C VAL A 39 -1.11 -6.25 -16.27
N ASP A 40 -2.01 -6.58 -17.18
CA ASP A 40 -1.76 -6.60 -18.62
C ASP A 40 -2.15 -5.28 -19.27
N VAL A 41 -1.29 -4.81 -20.18
CA VAL A 41 -1.54 -3.59 -20.95
C VAL A 41 -2.66 -3.83 -21.96
N GLY A 42 -3.54 -2.85 -22.11
CA GLY A 42 -4.63 -2.91 -23.09
C GLY A 42 -5.85 -3.71 -22.65
N VAL A 43 -5.76 -4.53 -21.59
CA VAL A 43 -6.88 -5.27 -21.02
C VAL A 43 -7.81 -4.34 -20.23
N THR A 44 -9.12 -4.56 -20.38
CA THR A 44 -10.14 -3.89 -19.58
C THR A 44 -10.52 -4.77 -18.40
N TYR A 45 -10.22 -4.30 -17.19
CA TYR A 45 -10.71 -4.88 -15.94
C TYR A 45 -12.03 -4.20 -15.55
N ARG A 46 -12.98 -4.98 -15.01
CA ARG A 46 -14.29 -4.48 -14.58
C ARG A 46 -14.47 -4.64 -13.08
N ASN A 47 -15.15 -3.68 -12.46
CA ASN A 47 -15.42 -3.65 -11.02
C ASN A 47 -14.13 -3.89 -10.21
N ALA A 48 -13.06 -3.19 -10.59
CA ALA A 48 -11.74 -3.33 -10.02
C ALA A 48 -11.65 -2.54 -8.70
N GLN A 49 -11.07 -3.15 -7.67
CA GLN A 49 -10.88 -2.52 -6.37
C GLN A 49 -9.48 -2.76 -5.84
N VAL A 50 -8.88 -1.71 -5.28
CA VAL A 50 -7.63 -1.78 -4.52
C VAL A 50 -7.88 -1.17 -3.15
N ARG A 51 -7.72 -2.01 -2.12
CA ARG A 51 -7.68 -1.60 -0.71
C ARG A 51 -6.24 -1.54 -0.28
N TYR A 52 -5.84 -0.43 0.33
CA TYR A 52 -4.49 -0.22 0.84
C TYR A 52 -4.57 0.02 2.34
N ARG A 53 -3.69 -0.62 3.10
CA ARG A 53 -3.58 -0.48 4.54
C ARG A 53 -2.16 -0.07 4.87
N LEU A 54 -2.04 1.02 5.62
CA LEU A 54 -0.82 1.43 6.30
C LEU A 54 -1.09 1.30 7.81
N ALA A 55 -0.20 0.63 8.53
CA ALA A 55 -0.27 0.49 9.97
C ALA A 55 1.11 0.74 10.56
N ASN A 56 1.19 1.60 11.57
CA ASN A 56 2.43 1.91 12.28
C ASN A 56 2.28 1.50 13.72
N THR A 57 3.32 0.87 14.28
CA THR A 57 3.43 0.60 15.71
C THR A 57 4.57 1.43 16.27
N LEU A 58 4.32 2.08 17.40
CA LEU A 58 5.33 2.72 18.24
C LEU A 58 5.66 1.77 19.39
N ASP A 59 6.95 1.51 19.63
CA ASP A 59 7.38 0.70 20.77
C ASP A 59 7.31 1.55 22.05
N ALA A 60 6.79 0.96 23.13
CA ALA A 60 6.35 1.68 24.34
C ALA A 60 7.46 2.32 25.19
N GLU A 61 8.74 2.17 24.84
CA GLU A 61 9.83 2.86 25.55
C GLU A 61 9.83 4.39 25.32
N ASP A 62 9.05 4.86 24.34
CA ASP A 62 8.91 6.27 23.97
C ASP A 62 7.84 7.03 24.79
N LEU A 63 7.23 6.41 25.80
CA LEU A 63 6.32 7.09 26.74
C LEU A 63 6.96 7.41 28.09
N SER A 64 8.30 7.35 28.21
CA SER A 64 8.98 7.83 29.42
C SER A 64 8.74 9.34 29.55
N PRO A 65 7.96 9.83 30.53
CA PRO A 65 7.95 11.24 30.84
C PRO A 65 9.34 11.57 31.37
N GLY A 66 10.01 12.54 30.75
CA GLY A 66 11.36 12.91 31.14
C GLY A 66 11.48 13.23 32.63
N GLY A 67 12.53 12.69 33.24
CA GLY A 67 13.32 13.29 34.32
C GLY A 67 12.64 13.54 35.66
N THR A 68 13.07 12.80 36.68
CA THR A 68 13.76 13.40 37.83
C THR A 68 14.68 12.39 38.49
#